data_AF-A0A0R3T4K9-F1
#
_entry.id   AF-A0A0R3T4K9-F1
#
_cell.length_a   1.000
_cell.length_b   1.000
_cell.length_c   1.000
_cell.angle_alpha   90.00
_cell.angle_beta   90.00
_cell.angle_gamma   90.00
#
_symmetry.space_group_name_H-M   'P 1'
#
loop_
_entity.id
_entity.type
_entity.pdbx_description
1 polymer ?
#
loop_
_entity_poly.entity_id
_entity_poly.type
_entity_poly.pdbx_seq_one_letter_code
_entity_poly.pdbx_strand_id
1 'polypeptide(L)'
;MPILCIEGETHFMVLIFYHRIILVKEARLQGFNSPVSVIVALDINGAKSFTRTLRGSNPIWNEEFSYELDSLKGGILLEVQLKGFLRRRTIGAYYVPIKKVRQSTSISRHPSWVALGAEVKLRNGKIVGTQGPTKNFLFLDIWLELDKGILAPFFDILSE
;
A
#
# COMPACT_ATOMS: atom_id res chain seq x y z
N MET A 1 -8.69 7.63 14.14
CA MET A 1 -9.83 8.04 15.00
C MET A 1 -10.13 6.91 15.96
N PRO A 2 -9.97 7.09 17.28
CA PRO A 2 -10.38 6.09 18.27
C PRO A 2 -11.89 5.84 18.18
N ILE A 3 -12.31 4.59 18.38
CA ILE A 3 -13.73 4.24 18.48
C ILE A 3 -14.02 4.00 19.96
N LEU A 4 -15.01 4.71 20.51
CA LEU A 4 -15.48 4.51 21.87
C LEU A 4 -16.33 3.23 21.92
N CYS A 5 -15.94 2.27 22.75
CA CYS A 5 -16.74 1.09 23.04
C CYS A 5 -17.28 1.20 24.47
N ILE A 6 -18.59 1.02 24.65
CA ILE A 6 -19.24 1.08 25.97
C ILE A 6 -19.54 -0.35 26.40
N GLU A 7 -18.75 -0.90 27.33
CA GLU A 7 -19.09 -2.13 28.05
C GLU A 7 -19.10 -1.80 29.55
N GLY A 8 -20.28 -1.89 30.19
CA GLY A 8 -20.48 -1.82 31.64
C GLY A 8 -19.83 -0.63 32.37
N GLU A 9 -20.55 0.50 32.49
CA GLU A 9 -20.28 1.70 33.31
C GLU A 9 -18.85 2.30 33.36
N THR A 10 -17.86 1.71 32.70
CA THR A 10 -16.46 2.14 32.70
C THR A 10 -16.08 2.55 31.29
N HIS A 11 -15.68 3.83 31.12
CA HIS A 11 -15.33 4.38 29.82
C HIS A 11 -13.91 3.93 29.45
N PHE A 12 -13.78 2.92 28.58
CA PHE A 12 -12.49 2.52 27.99
C PHE A 12 -12.37 3.09 26.58
N MET A 13 -11.23 3.74 26.29
CA MET A 13 -10.88 4.10 24.92
C MET A 13 -10.02 2.97 24.35
N VAL A 14 -10.51 2.31 23.30
CA VAL A 14 -9.71 1.30 22.57
C VAL A 14 -9.05 1.99 21.39
N LEU A 15 -7.72 2.06 21.42
CA LEU A 15 -6.94 2.50 20.27
C LEU A 15 -6.73 1.30 19.33
N ILE A 16 -7.48 1.29 18.22
CA ILE A 16 -7.28 0.31 17.16
C ILE A 16 -6.20 0.86 16.22
N PHE A 17 -5.06 0.20 16.16
CA PHE A 17 -4.00 0.49 15.20
C PHE A 17 -4.01 -0.56 14.09
N TYR A 18 -3.74 -0.11 12.88
CA TYR A 18 -3.66 -0.98 11.73
C TYR A 18 -2.22 -1.06 11.27
N HIS A 19 -1.59 -2.23 11.44
CA HIS A 19 -0.31 -2.53 10.80
C HIS A 19 -0.58 -3.04 9.39
N ARG A 20 -0.03 -2.37 8.38
CA ARG A 20 -0.22 -2.70 6.97
C ARG A 20 1.01 -3.36 6.45
N ILE A 21 0.89 -4.59 5.99
CA ILE A 21 1.98 -5.27 5.34
C ILE A 21 1.70 -5.35 3.84
N ILE A 22 2.64 -4.82 3.07
CA ILE A 22 2.63 -4.83 1.61
C ILE A 22 3.86 -5.59 1.16
N LEU A 23 3.66 -6.61 0.35
CA LEU A 23 4.71 -7.41 -0.24
C LEU A 23 4.77 -7.18 -1.74
N VAL A 24 5.86 -6.60 -2.20
CA VAL A 24 6.18 -6.42 -3.62
C VAL A 24 7.10 -7.56 -4.03
N LYS A 25 6.57 -8.53 -4.79
CA LYS A 25 7.33 -9.73 -5.16
C LYS A 25 8.08 -9.54 -6.46
N GLU A 26 7.37 -9.33 -7.55
CA GLU A 26 7.97 -9.29 -8.90
C GLU A 26 7.11 -8.49 -9.87
N ALA A 27 7.69 -8.07 -10.99
CA ALA A 27 6.94 -7.50 -12.11
C ALA A 27 7.25 -8.22 -13.42
N ARG A 28 6.33 -8.14 -14.37
CA ARG A 28 6.53 -8.56 -15.77
C ARG A 28 6.30 -7.36 -16.67
N LEU A 29 7.36 -6.90 -17.32
CA LEU A 29 7.36 -5.69 -18.14
C LEU A 29 7.56 -6.04 -19.61
N GLN A 30 6.76 -5.44 -20.49
CA GLN A 30 6.82 -5.71 -21.93
C GLN A 30 7.35 -4.52 -22.72
N GLY A 31 7.90 -4.80 -23.91
CA GLY A 31 8.36 -3.77 -24.85
C GLY A 31 9.76 -3.22 -24.59
N PHE A 32 10.58 -3.90 -23.78
CA PHE A 32 11.97 -3.53 -23.53
C PHE A 32 12.93 -4.49 -24.26
N ASN A 33 13.70 -3.95 -25.20
CA ASN A 33 14.71 -4.70 -25.96
C ASN A 33 16.10 -4.68 -25.31
N SER A 34 16.27 -3.88 -24.24
CA SER A 34 17.51 -3.77 -23.47
C SER A 34 17.19 -3.75 -21.97
N PRO A 35 18.15 -4.13 -21.09
CA PRO A 35 17.93 -4.08 -19.65
C PRO A 35 17.59 -2.67 -19.18
N VAL A 36 16.48 -2.54 -18.45
CA VAL A 36 16.05 -1.29 -17.81
C VAL A 36 16.26 -1.36 -16.30
N SER A 37 16.50 -0.22 -15.66
CA SER A 37 16.56 -0.13 -14.19
C SER A 37 15.18 0.21 -13.64
N VAL A 38 14.63 -0.65 -12.80
CA VAL A 38 13.24 -0.61 -12.34
C VAL A 38 13.19 -0.48 -10.83
N ILE A 39 12.23 0.31 -10.36
CA ILE A 39 11.90 0.51 -8.95
C ILE A 39 10.38 0.57 -8.80
N VAL A 40 9.84 0.09 -7.68
CA VAL A 40 8.43 0.32 -7.32
C VAL A 40 8.38 1.41 -6.27
N ALA A 41 7.64 2.48 -6.54
CA ALA A 41 7.26 3.47 -5.56
C ALA A 41 5.94 3.06 -4.92
N LEU A 42 5.89 3.04 -3.60
CA LEU A 42 4.72 2.78 -2.79
C LEU A 42 4.32 4.08 -2.10
N ASP A 43 3.08 4.49 -2.24
CA ASP A 43 2.52 5.70 -1.60
C ASP A 43 1.24 5.33 -0.87
N ILE A 44 1.24 5.51 0.45
CA ILE A 44 0.07 5.35 1.29
C ILE A 44 -0.23 6.71 1.91
N ASN A 45 -1.26 7.37 1.39
CA ASN A 45 -1.73 8.67 1.90
C ASN A 45 -0.62 9.73 2.04
N GLY A 46 0.37 9.73 1.13
CA GLY A 46 1.51 10.66 1.13
C GLY A 46 2.79 10.12 1.77
N ALA A 47 2.72 9.04 2.54
CA ALA A 47 3.90 8.34 3.04
C ALA A 47 4.48 7.47 1.92
N LYS A 48 5.67 7.83 1.45
CA LYS A 48 6.33 7.18 0.31
C LYS A 48 7.44 6.24 0.75
N SER A 49 7.47 5.05 0.16
CA SER A 49 8.60 4.12 0.22
C SER A 49 8.96 3.62 -1.17
N PHE A 50 10.13 3.00 -1.29
CA PHE A 50 10.62 2.51 -2.56
C PHE A 50 11.29 1.15 -2.37
N THR A 51 11.11 0.25 -3.33
CA THR A 51 11.92 -0.96 -3.38
C THR A 51 13.37 -0.64 -3.74
N ARG A 52 14.28 -1.60 -3.62
CA ARG A 52 15.59 -1.47 -4.26
C ARG A 52 15.45 -1.38 -5.78
N THR A 53 16.46 -0.80 -6.43
CA THR A 53 16.52 -0.76 -7.89
C THR A 53 17.05 -2.10 -8.43
N LEU A 54 16.31 -2.71 -9.34
CA LEU A 54 16.72 -3.94 -10.03
C LEU A 54 16.84 -3.70 -11.54
N ARG A 55 17.59 -4.55 -12.25
CA ARG A 55 17.71 -4.48 -13.71
C ARG A 55 16.93 -5.60 -14.38
N GLY A 56 16.32 -5.30 -15.52
CA GLY A 56 15.63 -6.26 -16.38
C GLY A 56 14.13 -6.00 -16.50
N SER A 57 13.49 -6.75 -17.38
CA SER A 57 12.05 -6.70 -17.64
C SER A 57 11.22 -7.59 -16.71
N ASN A 58 11.86 -8.50 -15.97
CA ASN A 58 11.21 -9.38 -14.98
C ASN A 58 11.89 -9.27 -13.60
N PRO A 59 11.90 -8.08 -12.97
CA PRO A 59 12.54 -7.88 -11.68
C PRO A 59 11.81 -8.64 -10.55
N ILE A 60 12.57 -9.23 -9.62
CA ILE A 60 12.08 -9.93 -8.42
C ILE A 60 12.68 -9.26 -7.17
N TRP A 61 11.84 -8.53 -6.44
CA TRP A 61 12.22 -7.80 -5.23
C TRP A 61 12.09 -8.64 -3.97
N ASN A 62 10.93 -9.28 -3.77
CA ASN A 62 10.54 -9.91 -2.51
C ASN A 62 10.73 -8.97 -1.30
N GLU A 63 10.29 -7.72 -1.44
CA GLU A 63 10.43 -6.70 -0.41
C GLU A 63 9.10 -6.44 0.29
N GLU A 64 9.17 -6.35 1.61
CA GLU A 64 8.02 -6.17 2.49
C GLU A 64 8.08 -4.78 3.14
N PHE A 65 6.94 -4.10 3.19
CA PHE A 65 6.78 -2.78 3.78
C PHE A 65 5.72 -2.83 4.86
N SER A 66 6.01 -2.22 6.00
CA SER A 66 5.07 -2.07 7.11
C SER A 66 4.71 -0.60 7.32
N TYR A 67 3.43 -0.32 7.53
CA TYR A 67 2.93 1.02 7.87
C TYR A 67 1.92 0.96 9.00
N GLU A 68 1.94 1.96 9.87
CA GLU A 68 0.89 2.22 10.83
C GLU A 68 -0.16 3.14 10.19
N LEU A 69 -1.43 2.74 10.20
CA LEU A 69 -2.53 3.60 9.77
C LEU A 69 -3.40 4.04 10.93
N ASP A 70 -3.72 5.34 10.91
CA ASP A 70 -4.65 6.02 11.79
C ASP A 70 -6.11 5.99 11.29
N SER A 71 -6.30 5.66 10.01
CA SER A 71 -7.60 5.59 9.35
C SER A 71 -7.59 4.66 8.13
N LEU A 72 -8.77 4.14 7.76
CA LEU A 72 -8.97 3.38 6.51
C LEU A 72 -9.36 4.27 5.31
N LYS A 73 -9.22 5.60 5.45
CA LYS A 73 -9.49 6.55 4.36
C LYS A 73 -8.32 6.56 3.38
N GLY A 74 -8.63 6.83 2.11
CA GLY A 74 -7.63 6.90 1.04
C GLY A 74 -7.31 5.52 0.46
N GLY A 75 -6.05 5.33 0.05
CA GLY A 75 -5.64 4.14 -0.67
C GLY A 75 -4.13 3.99 -0.79
N ILE A 76 -3.75 2.85 -1.35
CA ILE A 76 -2.37 2.45 -1.61
C ILE A 76 -2.15 2.60 -3.11
N LEU A 77 -1.20 3.45 -3.49
CA LEU A 77 -0.74 3.58 -4.87
C LEU A 77 0.62 2.89 -5.00
N LEU A 78 0.73 1.99 -5.97
CA LEU A 78 2.00 1.43 -6.42
C LEU A 78 2.29 1.93 -7.83
N GLU A 79 3.47 2.51 -8.03
CA GLU A 79 3.96 2.95 -9.33
C GLU A 79 5.23 2.19 -9.70
N VAL A 80 5.20 1.47 -10.81
CA VAL A 80 6.39 0.89 -11.40
C VAL A 80 7.09 1.97 -12.22
N GLN A 81 8.33 2.27 -11.85
CA GLN A 81 9.11 3.36 -12.41
C GLN A 81 10.42 2.86 -13.00
N LEU A 82 10.81 3.47 -14.12
CA LEU A 82 12.16 3.34 -14.67
C LEU A 82 13.05 4.42 -14.07
N LYS A 83 14.23 4.03 -13.58
CA LYS A 83 15.30 4.97 -13.23
C LYS A 83 15.90 5.51 -14.53
N GLY A 84 15.47 6.72 -14.91
CA GLY A 84 16.11 7.50 -15.97
C GLY A 84 17.35 8.23 -15.45
N PHE A 85 18.09 8.85 -16.37
CA PHE A 85 19.30 9.62 -16.05
C PHE A 85 19.00 10.86 -15.20
N LEU A 86 17.95 11.62 -15.55
CA LEU A 86 17.58 12.86 -14.85
C LEU A 86 16.40 12.69 -13.90
N ARG A 87 15.42 11.86 -14.27
CA ARG A 87 14.19 11.64 -13.50
C ARG A 87 13.68 10.23 -13.66
N ARG A 88 12.88 9.79 -12.69
CA ARG A 88 12.11 8.56 -12.80
C ARG A 88 10.94 8.76 -13.76
N ARG A 89 10.57 7.69 -14.46
CA ARG A 89 9.40 7.64 -15.35
C ARG A 89 8.49 6.50 -14.94
N THR A 90 7.25 6.80 -14.55
CA THR A 90 6.22 5.78 -14.31
C THR A 90 5.85 5.09 -15.63
N ILE A 91 5.82 3.76 -15.63
CA ILE A 91 5.46 2.90 -16.77
C ILE A 91 4.23 2.03 -16.49
N GLY A 92 3.69 2.13 -15.28
CA GLY A 92 2.47 1.46 -14.87
C GLY A 92 2.15 1.76 -13.41
N ALA A 93 0.87 1.84 -13.09
CA ALA A 93 0.38 2.09 -11.75
C ALA A 93 -0.75 1.13 -11.36
N TYR A 94 -0.84 0.83 -10.07
CA TYR A 94 -1.94 0.11 -9.45
C TYR A 94 -2.43 0.88 -8.23
N TYR A 95 -3.73 0.97 -8.05
CA TYR A 95 -4.33 1.65 -6.90
C TYR A 95 -5.41 0.78 -6.27
N VAL A 96 -5.33 0.61 -4.96
CA VAL A 96 -6.35 -0.06 -4.17
C VAL A 96 -6.78 0.83 -2.99
N PRO A 97 -8.09 1.13 -2.83
CA PRO A 97 -8.58 1.80 -1.63
C PRO A 97 -8.30 0.92 -0.40
N ILE A 98 -7.83 1.51 0.70
CA ILE A 98 -7.47 0.75 1.92
C ILE A 98 -8.65 -0.09 2.41
N LYS A 99 -9.86 0.46 2.36
CA LYS A 99 -11.11 -0.24 2.71
C LYS A 99 -11.43 -1.49 1.86
N LYS A 100 -10.79 -1.65 0.70
CA LYS A 100 -10.96 -2.83 -0.17
C LYS A 100 -9.86 -3.87 0.04
N VAL A 101 -8.86 -3.57 0.86
CA VAL A 101 -7.79 -4.51 1.15
C VAL A 101 -8.27 -5.52 2.19
N ARG A 102 -7.87 -6.78 2.01
CA ARG A 102 -8.25 -7.88 2.89
C ARG A 102 -7.74 -7.66 4.32
N GLN A 103 -8.61 -7.88 5.30
CA GLN A 103 -8.23 -7.95 6.72
C GLN A 103 -7.92 -9.40 7.09
N SER A 104 -6.83 -9.61 7.82
CA SER A 104 -6.39 -10.93 8.22
C SER A 104 -5.86 -10.90 9.64
N THR A 105 -6.39 -11.78 10.50
CA THR A 105 -5.89 -12.04 11.85
C THR A 105 -4.86 -13.18 11.88
N SER A 106 -4.73 -13.94 10.79
CA SER A 106 -3.74 -14.99 10.58
C SER A 106 -2.95 -14.74 9.29
N ILE A 107 -1.68 -15.19 9.22
CA ILE A 107 -0.78 -14.99 8.06
C ILE A 107 -1.21 -15.89 6.90
N SER A 108 -2.40 -15.67 6.34
CA SER A 108 -2.79 -16.27 5.06
C SER A 108 -2.35 -15.30 3.96
N ARG A 109 -1.14 -15.50 3.42
CA ARG A 109 -0.66 -14.72 2.28
C ARG A 109 -1.39 -15.15 1.00
N HIS A 110 -1.87 -14.19 0.22
CA HIS A 110 -2.59 -14.40 -1.03
C HIS A 110 -2.04 -13.46 -2.13
N PRO A 111 -0.78 -13.64 -2.54
CA PRO A 111 -0.19 -12.85 -3.61
C PRO A 111 -0.92 -13.09 -4.92
N SER A 112 -1.15 -12.02 -5.68
CA SER A 112 -1.85 -12.08 -6.97
C SER A 112 -1.22 -11.16 -8.00
N TRP A 113 -1.42 -11.51 -9.27
CA TRP A 113 -1.03 -10.66 -10.38
C TRP A 113 -2.07 -9.55 -10.58
N VAL A 114 -1.60 -8.31 -10.64
CA VAL A 114 -2.42 -7.15 -11.00
C VAL A 114 -1.94 -6.54 -12.30
N ALA A 115 -2.89 -6.18 -13.17
CA ALA A 115 -2.60 -5.41 -14.36
C ALA A 115 -2.32 -3.94 -13.99
N LEU A 116 -1.30 -3.35 -14.61
CA LEU A 116 -0.95 -1.95 -14.38
C LEU A 116 -1.70 -1.05 -15.36
N GLY A 117 -2.27 0.04 -14.85
CA GLY A 117 -2.80 1.13 -15.65
C GLY A 117 -1.69 2.09 -16.07
N ALA A 118 -1.82 2.72 -17.23
CA ALA A 118 -0.88 3.68 -17.78
C ALA A 118 -0.87 5.00 -16.98
N GLU A 119 -2.04 5.38 -16.43
CA GLU A 119 -2.23 6.65 -15.73
C GLU A 119 -3.02 6.48 -14.43
N VAL A 120 -2.80 7.41 -13.50
CA VAL A 120 -3.57 7.54 -12.26
C VAL A 120 -4.84 8.36 -12.52
N LYS A 121 -6.00 7.82 -12.16
CA LYS A 121 -7.29 8.54 -12.24
C LYS A 121 -7.47 9.42 -11.02
N LEU A 122 -7.75 10.69 -11.26
CA LEU A 122 -8.11 11.65 -10.23
C LEU A 122 -9.58 12.06 -10.34
N ARG A 123 -10.24 12.23 -9.21
CA ARG A 123 -11.54 12.88 -9.08
C ARG A 123 -11.46 13.87 -7.93
N ASN A 124 -11.72 15.15 -8.21
CA ASN A 124 -11.60 16.24 -7.22
C ASN A 124 -10.24 16.23 -6.49
N GLY A 125 -9.15 16.06 -7.24
CA GLY A 125 -7.79 16.01 -6.70
C GLY A 125 -7.43 14.74 -5.91
N LYS A 126 -8.34 13.77 -5.77
CA LYS A 126 -8.09 12.51 -5.07
C LYS A 126 -7.95 11.34 -6.04
N ILE A 127 -7.02 10.43 -5.75
CA ILE A 127 -6.86 9.20 -6.53
C ILE A 127 -8.09 8.30 -6.33
N VAL A 128 -8.66 7.84 -7.44
CA VAL A 128 -9.82 6.93 -7.44
C VAL A 128 -9.55 5.60 -8.14
N GLY A 129 -8.39 5.45 -8.79
CA GLY A 129 -8.04 4.27 -9.55
C GLY A 129 -6.94 4.55 -10.57
N THR A 130 -6.82 3.67 -11.55
CA THR A 130 -5.92 3.82 -12.71
C THR A 130 -6.69 3.60 -14.01
N GLN A 131 -6.14 4.09 -15.14
CA GLN A 131 -6.68 3.91 -16.50
C GLN A 131 -5.60 3.59 -17.51
N GLY A 132 -6.05 3.19 -18.70
CA GLY A 132 -5.21 2.92 -19.84
C GLY A 132 -4.56 1.56 -19.65
N PRO A 133 -5.00 0.51 -20.35
CA PRO A 133 -4.36 -0.79 -20.21
C PRO A 133 -2.88 -0.68 -20.59
N THR A 134 -2.00 -1.24 -19.77
CA THR A 134 -0.62 -1.54 -20.18
C THR A 134 -0.48 -3.04 -20.44
N LYS A 135 0.70 -3.43 -20.92
CA LYS A 135 1.09 -4.85 -20.99
C LYS A 135 1.96 -5.27 -19.79
N ASN A 136 2.01 -4.44 -18.75
CA ASN A 136 2.84 -4.64 -17.57
C ASN A 136 2.00 -5.16 -16.40
N PHE A 137 2.58 -6.06 -15.62
CA PHE A 137 1.93 -6.69 -14.47
C PHE A 137 2.82 -6.63 -13.24
N LEU A 138 2.21 -6.56 -12.06
CA LEU A 138 2.89 -6.61 -10.77
C LEU A 138 2.32 -7.78 -9.96
N PHE A 139 3.18 -8.60 -9.37
CA PHE A 139 2.81 -9.67 -8.45
C PHE A 139 3.04 -9.17 -7.03
N LEU A 140 1.96 -9.09 -6.26
CA LEU A 140 1.98 -8.46 -4.94
C LEU A 140 0.95 -9.07 -4.01
N ASP A 141 1.18 -8.92 -2.71
CA ASP A 141 0.20 -9.19 -1.67
C ASP A 141 0.04 -7.93 -0.79
N ILE A 142 -1.19 -7.57 -0.47
CA ILE A 142 -1.49 -6.43 0.40
C ILE A 142 -2.51 -6.94 1.40
N TRP A 143 -2.20 -6.79 2.68
CA TRP A 143 -3.12 -7.18 3.73
C TRP A 143 -3.07 -6.27 4.94
N LEU A 144 -4.15 -6.38 5.70
CA LEU A 144 -4.40 -5.56 6.85
C LEU A 144 -4.29 -6.44 8.09
N GLU A 145 -3.23 -6.25 8.85
CA GLU A 145 -3.16 -6.76 10.21
C GLU A 145 -3.82 -5.74 11.12
N LEU A 146 -4.64 -6.27 12.02
CA LEU A 146 -5.33 -5.50 13.04
C LEU A 146 -4.58 -5.71 14.34
N ASP A 147 -4.03 -4.63 14.90
CA ASP A 147 -3.54 -4.67 16.26
C ASP A 147 -4.53 -3.95 17.19
N LYS A 148 -4.91 -4.62 18.27
CA LYS A 148 -5.77 -4.04 19.29
C LYS A 148 -4.85 -3.45 20.35
N GLY A 149 -4.60 -2.15 20.25
CA GLY A 149 -3.87 -1.39 21.25
C GLY A 149 -4.63 -1.29 22.59
N ILE A 150 -3.85 -1.03 23.65
CA ILE A 150 -4.20 -1.12 25.07
C ILE A 150 -5.52 -0.41 25.43
N LEU A 151 -6.30 -1.05 26.30
CA LEU A 151 -7.42 -0.46 27.04
C LEU A 151 -6.87 0.60 27.99
N ALA A 152 -6.90 1.87 27.63
CA ALA A 152 -6.66 2.95 28.57
C ALA A 152 -8.02 3.48 29.07
N PRO A 153 -8.21 3.67 30.40
CA PRO A 153 -9.39 4.37 30.89
C PRO A 153 -9.42 5.78 30.32
N PHE A 154 -10.60 6.26 29.95
CA PHE A 154 -10.82 7.57 29.31
C PHE A 154 -10.22 8.75 30.09
N PHE A 155 -10.05 8.61 31.41
CA PHE A 155 -9.51 9.65 32.29
C PHE A 155 -7.99 9.87 32.14
N ASP A 156 -7.21 8.86 31.75
CA ASP A 156 -5.74 8.97 31.66
C ASP A 156 -5.25 9.73 30.41
N ILE A 157 -6.13 9.91 29.41
CA ILE A 157 -5.79 10.54 28.11
C ILE A 157 -6.02 12.06 28.14
N LEU A 158 -6.78 12.57 29.11
CA LEU A 158 -7.07 14.01 29.25
C LEU A 158 -6.19 14.71 30.29
N SER A 159 -5.23 13.99 30.89
CA SER A 159 -4.32 14.52 31.92
C SER A 159 -2.96 15.02 31.41
N GLU A 160 -2.75 15.14 30.10
CA GLU A 160 -1.58 15.82 29.50
C GLU A 160 -1.98 16.91 28.50
#